data_AF-B4S9W9-F1
#
_entry.id   AF-B4S9W9-F1
#
_cell.length_a   1.000
_cell.length_b   1.000
_cell.length_c   1.000
_cell.angle_alpha   90.00
_cell.angle_beta   90.00
_cell.angle_gamma   90.00
#
_symmetry.space_group_name_H-M   'P 1'
#
loop_
_entity.id
_entity.type
_entity.pdbx_description
1 polymer ?
#
loop_
_entity_poly.entity_id
_entity_poly.type
_entity_poly.pdbx_seq_one_letter_code
_entity_poly.pdbx_strand_id
1 'polypeptide(L)' 'MYAELDVPHHTPHFHAYYQDSQAVFSIDPVTMMEGELPERQRRLVMAWAEIHQFELLTDWDLLQDGKAPVKIEPLR' A
#
# COMPACT_ATOMS: atom_id res chain seq x y z
N MET A 1 1.97 -4.15 -4.76
CA MET A 1 2.65 -4.53 -3.51
C MET A 1 3.78 -5.48 -3.88
N TYR A 2 4.98 -5.30 -3.35
CA TYR A 2 6.14 -6.18 -3.62
C TYR A 2 6.62 -6.76 -2.28
N ALA A 3 7.21 -7.96 -2.30
CA ALA A 3 7.81 -8.56 -1.11
C ALA A 3 9.21 -7.95 -0.86
N GLU A 4 9.42 -7.32 0.29
CA GLU A 4 10.74 -6.87 0.75
C GLU A 4 11.37 -7.98 1.61
N LEU A 5 12.42 -8.63 1.08
CA LEU A 5 13.15 -9.70 1.74
C LEU A 5 14.31 -9.12 2.56
N ASP A 6 14.08 -8.67 3.79
CA ASP A 6 15.08 -8.64 4.91
C ASP A 6 14.68 -7.81 6.15
N VAL A 7 13.42 -7.36 6.28
CA VAL A 7 12.96 -6.67 7.50
C VAL A 7 11.68 -7.32 8.01
N PRO A 8 11.57 -7.70 9.30
CA PRO A 8 10.29 -8.11 9.88
C PRO A 8 9.35 -6.90 9.89
N HIS A 9 8.58 -6.73 8.83
CA HIS A 9 7.53 -5.73 8.79
C HIS A 9 6.32 -6.31 9.53
N HIS A 10 6.19 -5.97 10.82
CA HIS A 10 5.03 -6.36 11.62
C HIS A 10 3.76 -5.58 11.24
N THR A 11 3.89 -4.52 10.45
CA THR A 11 2.78 -3.63 10.08
C THR A 11 2.44 -3.79 8.60
N PRO A 12 1.18 -4.13 8.26
CA PRO A 12 0.71 -4.17 6.89
C PRO A 12 0.85 -2.82 6.19
N HIS A 13 1.56 -2.77 5.07
CA HIS A 13 1.81 -1.54 4.33
C HIS A 13 1.94 -1.78 2.82
N PHE A 14 1.86 -0.70 2.04
CA PHE A 14 2.11 -0.72 0.60
C PHE A 14 2.85 0.53 0.14
N HIS A 15 3.50 0.44 -1.03
CA HIS A 15 4.23 1.53 -1.65
C HIS A 15 3.40 2.15 -2.77
N ALA A 16 3.40 3.47 -2.85
CA ALA A 16 2.83 4.23 -3.96
C ALA A 16 3.89 5.10 -4.61
N TYR A 17 3.88 5.13 -5.94
CA TYR A 17 4.84 5.86 -6.76
C TYR A 17 4.11 6.83 -7.69
N TYR A 18 4.63 8.05 -7.80
CA TYR A 18 4.13 9.07 -8.73
C TYR A 18 5.27 9.94 -9.22
N GLN A 19 5.61 9.84 -10.52
CA GLN A 19 6.77 10.52 -11.10
C GLN A 19 8.03 10.21 -10.28
N ASP A 20 8.73 11.24 -9.82
CA ASP A 20 9.94 11.14 -8.99
C ASP A 20 9.63 11.03 -7.48
N SER A 21 8.34 10.99 -7.10
CA SER A 21 7.89 10.89 -5.71
C SER A 21 7.47 9.46 -5.35
N GLN A 22 7.75 9.06 -4.12
CA GLN A 22 7.35 7.77 -3.56
C GLN A 22 6.94 7.92 -2.10
N ALA A 23 5.97 7.12 -1.66
CA ALA A 23 5.56 7.05 -0.27
C ALA A 23 5.12 5.64 0.15
N VAL A 24 5.26 5.36 1.44
CA VAL A 24 4.82 4.13 2.10
C VAL A 24 3.58 4.44 2.93
N PHE A 25 2.57 3.59 2.82
CA PHE A 25 1.29 3.72 3.54
C PHE A 25 1.02 2.49 4.39
N SER A 26 0.67 2.66 5.65
CA SER A 26 0.05 1.60 6.45
C SER A 26 -1.34 1.28 5.89
N ILE A 27 -1.76 0.03 5.99
CA ILE A 27 -3.09 -0.41 5.54
C ILE A 27 -4.12 -0.28 6.67
N ASP A 28 -3.74 -0.57 7.93
CA ASP A 28 -4.63 -0.48 9.09
C ASP A 28 -3.94 0.22 10.27
N PRO A 29 -4.25 1.50 10.53
CA PRO A 29 -5.14 2.39 9.75
C PRO A 29 -4.49 2.83 8.43
N VAL A 30 -5.27 3.36 7.48
CA VAL A 30 -4.72 3.94 6.23
C VAL A 30 -4.03 5.28 6.53
N THR A 31 -2.70 5.27 6.64
CA THR A 31 -1.91 6.48 6.90
C THR A 31 -0.59 6.46 6.16
N MET A 32 -0.05 7.62 5.81
CA MET A 32 1.29 7.72 5.20
C MET A 32 2.36 7.59 6.30
N MET A 33 3.26 6.62 6.15
CA MET A 33 4.33 6.33 7.11
C MET A 33 5.64 7.04 6.73
N GLU A 34 6.02 6.95 5.45
CA GLU A 34 7.32 7.45 4.96
C GLU A 34 7.20 8.03 3.55
N GLY A 35 8.19 8.84 3.17
CA GLY A 35 8.28 9.45 1.85
C GLY A 35 7.35 10.64 1.67
N GLU A 36 7.09 10.99 0.42
CA GLU A 36 6.26 12.13 0.06
C GLU A 36 5.50 11.88 -1.24
N LEU A 37 4.30 12.45 -1.31
CA LEU A 37 3.54 12.58 -2.54
C LEU A 37 2.93 13.99 -2.58
N PRO A 38 2.75 14.59 -3.77
CA PRO A 38 1.99 15.82 -3.89
C PRO A 38 0.59 15.62 -3.29
N GLU A 39 0.05 16.67 -2.68
CA GLU A 39 -1.14 16.58 -1.82
C GLU A 39 -2.33 15.89 -2.50
N ARG A 40 -2.57 16.18 -3.79
CA ARG A 40 -3.66 15.56 -4.55
C ARG A 40 -3.46 14.05 -4.68
N GLN A 41 -2.26 13.59 -5.02
CA GLN A 41 -1.92 12.19 -5.18
C GLN A 41 -2.00 11.44 -3.84
N ARG A 42 -1.48 12.05 -2.76
CA ARG A 42 -1.63 11.49 -1.40
C ARG A 42 -3.10 11.25 -1.06
N ARG A 43 -3.97 12.22 -1.30
CA ARG A 43 -5.42 12.09 -1.05
C ARG A 43 -6.06 10.99 -1.90
N LEU A 44 -5.67 10.87 -3.18
CA LEU A 44 -6.17 9.81 -4.07
C LEU A 44 -5.75 8.42 -3.60
N VAL A 45 -4.47 8.25 -3.22
CA VAL A 45 -3.94 6.98 -2.71
C VAL A 45 -4.63 6.58 -1.41
N MET A 46 -4.79 7.52 -0.46
CA MET A 46 -5.50 7.26 0.79
C MET A 46 -6.97 6.88 0.54
N ALA A 47 -7.69 7.61 -0.32
CA ALA A 47 -9.07 7.29 -0.63
C ALA A 47 -9.23 5.91 -1.29
N TRP A 48 -8.32 5.58 -2.22
CA TRP A 48 -8.26 4.25 -2.83
C TRP A 48 -8.00 3.17 -1.78
N ALA A 49 -7.02 3.36 -0.90
CA ALA A 49 -6.69 2.38 0.13
C ALA A 49 -7.80 2.19 1.16
N GLU A 50 -8.54 3.24 1.52
CA GLU A 50 -9.72 3.14 2.39
C GLU A 50 -10.83 2.30 1.75
N ILE A 51 -11.10 2.49 0.45
CA ILE A 51 -12.12 1.71 -0.27
C ILE A 51 -11.71 0.24 -0.40
N HIS A 52 -10.42 -0.02 -0.58
CA HIS A 52 -9.87 -1.34 -0.87
C HIS A 52 -9.09 -1.96 0.31
N GLN A 53 -9.34 -1.50 1.54
CA GLN A 53 -8.54 -1.87 2.72
C GLN A 53 -8.51 -3.39 2.95
N PHE A 54 -9.66 -4.05 2.80
CA PHE A 54 -9.77 -5.50 2.96
C PHE A 54 -8.97 -6.28 1.90
N GLU A 55 -9.01 -5.81 0.65
CA GLU A 55 -8.24 -6.43 -0.45
C GLU A 55 -6.73 -6.25 -0.23
N LEU A 56 -6.32 -5.07 0.25
CA LEU A 56 -4.93 -4.79 0.62
C LEU A 56 -4.43 -5.69 1.77
N LEU A 57 -5.24 -5.91 2.80
CA LEU A 57 -4.91 -6.84 3.89
C LEU A 57 -4.80 -8.29 3.38
N THR A 58 -5.71 -8.68 2.48
CA THR A 58 -5.66 -10.01 1.85
C THR A 58 -4.37 -10.19 1.03
N ASP A 59 -4.00 -9.20 0.23
CA ASP A 59 -2.76 -9.21 -0.55
C ASP A 59 -1.51 -9.21 0.34
N TRP A 60 -1.57 -8.51 1.48
CA TRP A 60 -0.52 -8.55 2.47
C TRP A 60 -0.31 -9.97 3.00
N ASP A 61 -1.38 -10.65 3.44
CA ASP A 61 -1.30 -12.03 3.93
C ASP A 61 -0.80 -13.00 2.85
N LEU A 62 -1.22 -12.82 1.59
CA LEU A 62 -0.70 -13.59 0.47
C LEU A 62 0.81 -13.43 0.32
N LEU A 63 1.33 -12.22 0.40
CA LEU A 63 2.77 -11.96 0.30
C LEU A 63 3.55 -12.56 1.47
N GLN A 64 3.02 -12.50 2.69
CA GLN A 64 3.62 -13.11 3.87
C GLN A 64 3.72 -14.65 3.72
N ASP A 65 2.75 -15.25 3.01
CA ASP A 65 2.74 -16.66 2.64
C ASP A 65 3.63 -17.00 1.41
N GLY A 66 4.35 -16.02 0.84
CA GLY A 66 5.15 -16.20 -0.37
C GLY A 66 4.34 -16.34 -1.66
N LYS A 67 3.06 -15.96 -1.64
CA LYS A 67 2.16 -15.96 -2.79
C LYS A 67 2.12 -14.58 -3.44
N ALA A 68 1.78 -14.55 -4.73
CA ALA A 68 1.61 -13.29 -5.44
C ALA A 68 0.31 -12.57 -4.99
N PRO A 69 0.31 -11.24 -4.91
CA PRO A 69 -0.89 -10.46 -4.64
C PRO A 69 -1.81 -10.45 -5.88
N VAL A 70 -3.08 -10.15 -5.67
CA VAL A 70 -4.09 -10.05 -6.72
C VAL A 70 -4.17 -8.59 -7.20
N LYS A 71 -4.63 -8.37 -8.43
CA LYS A 71 -4.85 -7.02 -8.92
C LYS A 71 -6.10 -6.42 -8.25
N ILE A 72 -5.93 -5.30 -7.56
CA ILE A 72 -7.01 -4.48 -7.02
C ILE A 72 -7.44 -3.44 -8.07
N GLU A 73 -8.73 -3.21 -8.20
CA GLU A 73 -9.29 -2.25 -9.15
C GLU A 73 -8.87 -0.80 -8.81
N PRO A 74 -8.63 0.07 -9.80
CA PRO A 74 -8.27 1.46 -9.55
C PRO A 74 -9.46 2.29 -9.10
N LEU A 75 -9.18 3.41 -8.43
CA LEU A 75 -10.20 4.41 -8.07
C LEU A 75 -10.88 4.97 -9.33
N ARG A 76 -12.22 5.02 -9.34
CA ARG A 76 -13.04 5.52 -10.45
C ARG A 76 -13.35 7.01 -10.34
#